data_AF-A0A965QY92-F1
#
_entry.id   AF-A0A965QY92-F1
#
_cell.length_a   1.000
_cell.length_b   1.000
_cell.length_c   1.000
_cell.angle_alpha   90.00
_cell.angle_beta   90.00
_cell.angle_gamma   90.00
#
_symmetry.space_group_name_H-M   'P 1'
#
loop_
_entity.id
_entity.type
_entity.pdbx_description
1 polymer ?
#
loop_
_entity_poly.entity_id
_entity_poly.type
_entity_poly.pdbx_seq_one_letter_code
_entity_poly.pdbx_strand_id
1 'polypeptide(L)'
;MKILSSLIVFLTSARLMAAPAEAPRTLAWRGEALLAARQELARGSPDRAGAVERLRAESEKLLTRRPASVLDKTLTAASGDRHDYFSFAPYWWPDPRRPDGLPYIRDDGRVNPASRQGTDRAAFGDTCAAVETLGLAFWFTGDTRYARKAATLTRTWFLDPATRMNPHLEHAQAIPGLNHGRGIGIIESRGLIGLVDGLTLLAGSDAWTPADATALRRWLADYLDWLTTSRHGRDEAAAENNHGSWYDAQVVALALALGRDDDARKLLLAVPARRI
;
A
#
# COMPACT_ATOMS: atom_id res chain seq x y z
N MET A 1 1.41 -33.76 56.55
CA MET A 1 0.55 -33.60 55.35
C MET A 1 1.03 -32.38 54.58
N LYS A 2 1.67 -32.62 53.42
CA LYS A 2 2.18 -31.61 52.49
C LYS A 2 1.05 -31.24 51.52
N ILE A 3 0.83 -29.95 51.24
CA ILE A 3 0.24 -29.52 49.98
C ILE A 3 1.05 -28.31 49.48
N LEU A 4 2.02 -28.60 48.62
CA LEU A 4 2.59 -27.66 47.67
C LEU A 4 1.70 -27.73 46.42
N SER A 5 1.13 -26.61 46.00
CA SER A 5 0.55 -26.48 44.65
C SER A 5 1.32 -25.40 43.91
N SER A 6 2.12 -25.86 42.96
CA SER A 6 3.01 -25.08 42.10
C SER A 6 2.24 -24.11 41.21
N LEU A 7 2.57 -22.82 41.29
CA LEU A 7 2.19 -21.83 40.28
C LEU A 7 3.32 -21.78 39.24
N ILE A 8 3.12 -22.43 38.10
CA ILE A 8 4.00 -22.28 36.93
C ILE A 8 3.65 -20.94 36.28
N VAL A 9 4.47 -19.93 36.53
CA VAL A 9 4.44 -18.67 35.78
C VAL A 9 5.15 -18.92 34.45
N PHE A 10 4.38 -18.97 33.35
CA PHE A 10 4.92 -18.84 32.00
C PHE A 10 5.41 -17.40 31.82
N LEU A 11 6.67 -17.13 32.16
CA LEU A 11 7.39 -15.93 31.71
C LEU A 11 7.75 -16.15 30.24
N THR A 12 6.88 -15.74 29.33
CA THR A 12 7.29 -15.49 27.94
C THR A 12 8.28 -14.32 27.97
N SER A 13 9.57 -14.66 27.90
CA SER A 13 10.66 -13.71 27.72
C SER A 13 10.58 -13.14 26.30
N ALA A 14 9.67 -12.18 26.10
CA ALA A 14 9.79 -11.26 24.99
C ALA A 14 11.12 -10.52 25.20
N ARG A 15 12.15 -10.85 24.40
CA ARG A 15 13.32 -9.98 24.28
C ARG A 15 12.77 -8.61 23.88
N LEU A 16 12.79 -7.66 24.80
CA LEU A 16 12.56 -6.26 24.45
C LEU A 16 13.62 -5.92 23.40
N MET A 17 13.19 -5.71 22.16
CA MET A 17 14.07 -5.07 21.20
C MET A 17 14.44 -3.71 21.78
N ALA A 18 15.75 -3.41 21.82
CA ALA A 18 16.21 -2.09 22.22
C ALA A 18 15.48 -1.04 21.36
N ALA A 19 15.04 0.05 21.99
CA ALA A 19 14.40 1.12 21.24
C ALA A 19 15.38 1.65 20.18
N PRO A 20 14.94 1.83 18.92
CA PRO A 20 15.79 2.40 17.89
C PRO A 20 16.22 3.81 18.31
N ALA A 21 17.52 4.07 18.19
CA ALA A 21 18.12 5.35 18.56
C ALA A 21 17.89 6.44 17.49
N GLU A 22 17.55 6.04 16.26
CA GLU A 22 17.41 6.92 15.10
C GLU A 22 15.97 6.94 14.57
N ALA A 23 15.60 8.06 13.98
CA ALA A 23 14.31 8.25 13.32
C ALA A 23 14.22 7.38 12.05
N PRO A 24 13.08 6.70 11.82
CA PRO A 24 12.91 5.91 10.61
C PRO A 24 12.83 6.82 9.38
N ARG A 25 13.45 6.41 8.27
CA ARG A 25 13.47 7.17 7.01
C ARG A 25 12.22 6.89 6.17
N THR A 26 11.06 7.23 6.73
CA THR A 26 9.76 7.16 6.05
C THR A 26 9.58 8.31 5.05
N LEU A 27 8.73 8.09 4.04
CA LEU A 27 8.41 8.99 2.94
C LEU A 27 7.28 9.96 3.31
N ALA A 28 6.15 9.45 3.79
CA ALA A 28 4.98 10.26 4.13
C ALA A 28 4.89 10.54 5.63
N TRP A 29 5.16 9.53 6.46
CA TRP A 29 5.28 9.76 7.90
C TRP A 29 6.54 10.58 8.20
N ARG A 30 6.44 11.50 9.16
CA ARG A 30 7.60 12.23 9.66
C ARG A 30 8.35 11.35 10.67
N GLY A 31 9.48 10.80 10.27
CA GLY A 31 10.29 9.89 11.10
C GLY A 31 10.58 10.44 12.51
N GLU A 32 10.99 11.71 12.60
CA GLU A 32 11.25 12.38 13.89
C GLU A 32 10.01 12.43 14.79
N ALA A 33 8.82 12.64 14.20
CA ALA A 33 7.58 12.64 14.96
C ALA A 33 7.21 11.24 15.45
N LEU A 34 7.48 10.19 14.66
CA LEU A 34 7.29 8.80 15.07
C LEU A 34 8.24 8.40 16.21
N LEU A 35 9.50 8.86 16.17
CA LEU A 35 10.47 8.63 17.23
C LEU A 35 10.07 9.36 18.51
N ALA A 36 9.72 10.65 18.41
CA ALA A 36 9.25 11.44 19.55
C ALA A 36 8.01 10.82 20.22
N ALA A 37 7.00 10.42 19.42
CA ALA A 37 5.80 9.78 19.92
C ALA A 37 6.09 8.45 20.65
N ARG A 38 7.07 7.67 20.18
CA ARG A 38 7.49 6.42 20.82
C ARG A 38 8.22 6.69 22.14
N GLN A 39 9.04 7.74 22.20
CA GLN A 39 9.69 8.15 23.45
C GLN A 39 8.70 8.67 24.49
N GLU A 40 7.69 9.43 24.08
CA GLU A 40 6.58 9.87 24.94
C GLU A 40 5.79 8.70 25.50
N LEU A 41 5.51 7.68 24.67
CA LEU A 41 4.89 6.44 25.10
C LEU A 41 5.74 5.73 26.17
N ALA A 42 7.06 5.63 25.97
CA ALA A 42 7.98 5.02 26.93
C ALA A 42 8.05 5.78 28.27
N ARG A 43 7.77 7.09 28.27
CA ARG A 43 7.66 7.92 29.49
C ARG A 43 6.27 7.83 30.15
N GLY A 44 5.37 7.00 29.63
CA GLY A 44 4.05 6.75 30.22
C GLY A 44 2.97 7.76 29.82
N SER A 45 3.09 8.43 28.65
CA SER A 45 2.05 9.34 28.15
C SER A 45 0.70 8.60 27.98
N PRO A 46 -0.37 8.98 28.72
CA PRO A 46 -1.67 8.32 28.63
C PRO A 46 -2.33 8.45 27.25
N ASP A 47 -2.20 9.61 26.60
CA ASP A 47 -2.76 9.85 25.26
C ASP A 47 -2.11 8.94 24.21
N ARG A 48 -0.77 8.78 24.30
CA ARG A 48 -0.04 7.85 23.42
C ARG A 48 -0.44 6.41 23.69
N ALA A 49 -0.57 6.02 24.96
CA ALA A 49 -1.03 4.68 25.32
C ALA A 49 -2.41 4.39 24.74
N GLY A 50 -3.37 5.31 24.88
CA GLY A 50 -4.70 5.16 24.31
C GLY A 50 -4.71 5.07 22.78
N ALA A 51 -3.85 5.82 22.09
CA ALA A 51 -3.69 5.71 20.64
C ALA A 51 -3.09 4.36 20.21
N VAL A 52 -2.08 3.86 20.93
CA VAL A 52 -1.45 2.57 20.66
C VAL A 52 -2.41 1.41 20.89
N GLU A 53 -3.27 1.49 21.90
CA GLU A 53 -4.28 0.44 22.12
C GLU A 53 -5.34 0.40 21.00
N ARG A 54 -5.73 1.54 20.43
CA ARG A 54 -6.58 1.55 19.22
C ARG A 54 -5.88 0.92 18.02
N LEU A 55 -4.61 1.28 17.81
CA LEU A 55 -3.77 0.70 16.75
C LEU A 55 -3.60 -0.81 16.93
N ARG A 56 -3.41 -1.28 18.17
CA ARG A 56 -3.35 -2.70 18.52
C ARG A 56 -4.66 -3.40 18.17
N ALA A 57 -5.80 -2.85 18.60
CA ALA A 57 -7.11 -3.42 18.33
C ALA A 57 -7.42 -3.53 16.82
N GLU A 58 -6.99 -2.56 16.03
CA GLU A 58 -7.08 -2.64 14.56
C GLU A 58 -6.15 -3.72 14.00
N SER A 59 -4.91 -3.77 14.48
CA SER A 59 -3.90 -4.71 14.00
C SER A 59 -4.21 -6.17 14.31
N GLU A 60 -4.84 -6.47 15.45
CA GLU A 60 -5.32 -7.83 15.76
C GLU A 60 -6.36 -8.32 14.72
N LYS A 61 -7.20 -7.43 14.19
CA LYS A 61 -8.14 -7.79 13.09
C LYS A 61 -7.39 -8.09 11.81
N LEU A 62 -6.30 -7.37 11.53
CA LEU A 62 -5.47 -7.59 10.34
C LEU A 62 -4.71 -8.93 10.41
N LEU A 63 -4.31 -9.39 11.60
CA LEU A 63 -3.61 -10.68 11.75
C LEU A 63 -4.42 -11.86 11.21
N THR A 64 -5.75 -11.82 11.34
CA THR A 64 -6.66 -12.90 10.92
C THR A 64 -7.07 -12.83 9.45
N ARG A 65 -6.83 -11.70 8.75
CA ARG A 65 -7.19 -11.56 7.33
C ARG A 65 -6.36 -12.51 6.46
N ARG A 66 -6.98 -13.24 5.54
CA ARG A 66 -6.24 -13.98 4.49
C ARG A 66 -5.45 -12.98 3.64
N PRO A 67 -4.16 -13.27 3.30
CA PRO A 67 -3.43 -12.48 2.31
C PRO A 67 -4.15 -12.52 0.95
N ALA A 68 -4.45 -11.34 0.41
CA ALA A 68 -5.06 -11.21 -0.90
C ALA A 68 -4.01 -11.21 -2.01
N SER A 69 -4.43 -11.56 -3.22
CA SER A 69 -3.63 -11.53 -4.44
C SER A 69 -4.45 -10.96 -5.60
N VAL A 70 -3.78 -10.42 -6.61
CA VAL A 70 -4.40 -10.12 -7.91
C VAL A 70 -5.03 -11.34 -8.57
N LEU A 71 -4.74 -12.56 -8.12
CA LEU A 71 -5.39 -13.76 -8.64
C LEU A 71 -6.75 -14.04 -7.99
N ASP A 72 -7.11 -13.36 -6.90
CA ASP A 72 -8.40 -13.56 -6.21
C ASP A 72 -9.58 -12.92 -6.97
N LYS A 73 -9.32 -11.98 -7.90
CA LYS A 73 -10.37 -11.41 -8.75
C LYS A 73 -11.03 -12.48 -9.63
N THR A 74 -12.31 -12.30 -9.91
CA THR A 74 -13.08 -13.22 -10.76
C THR A 74 -13.09 -12.78 -12.22
N LEU A 75 -12.89 -11.50 -12.50
CA LEU A 75 -12.77 -10.97 -13.85
C LEU A 75 -11.30 -10.95 -14.28
N THR A 76 -11.04 -11.06 -15.58
CA THR A 76 -9.68 -10.98 -16.14
C THR A 76 -9.58 -9.76 -17.03
N ALA A 77 -8.42 -9.09 -16.98
CA ALA A 77 -8.12 -7.97 -17.85
C ALA A 77 -8.12 -8.40 -19.34
N ALA A 78 -8.17 -7.43 -20.25
CA ALA A 78 -8.19 -7.69 -21.69
C ALA A 78 -6.92 -8.37 -22.22
N SER A 79 -5.80 -8.30 -21.49
CA SER A 79 -4.57 -9.03 -21.78
C SER A 79 -4.71 -10.55 -21.68
N GLY A 80 -5.69 -11.04 -20.91
CA GLY A 80 -5.81 -12.45 -20.55
C GLY A 80 -4.84 -12.91 -19.45
N ASP A 81 -3.89 -12.06 -19.03
CA ASP A 81 -3.00 -12.34 -17.90
C ASP A 81 -3.73 -12.03 -16.58
N ARG A 82 -3.81 -13.01 -15.68
CA ARG A 82 -4.43 -12.83 -14.37
C ARG A 82 -3.54 -12.06 -13.40
N HIS A 83 -2.23 -11.99 -13.64
CA HIS A 83 -1.29 -11.22 -12.82
C HIS A 83 -1.41 -9.70 -13.06
N ASP A 84 -2.09 -9.29 -14.13
CA ASP A 84 -2.36 -7.87 -14.38
C ASP A 84 -3.39 -7.32 -13.42
N TYR A 85 -3.10 -6.16 -12.84
CA TYR A 85 -4.06 -5.42 -12.04
C TYR A 85 -5.24 -4.96 -12.88
N PHE A 86 -6.46 -5.24 -12.42
CA PHE A 86 -7.68 -4.88 -13.11
C PHE A 86 -8.67 -4.15 -12.22
N SER A 87 -9.22 -3.04 -12.71
CA SER A 87 -10.31 -2.32 -12.06
C SER A 87 -11.21 -1.59 -13.06
N PHE A 88 -12.40 -1.20 -12.61
CA PHE A 88 -13.31 -0.36 -13.40
C PHE A 88 -13.34 1.07 -12.88
N ALA A 89 -13.57 2.01 -13.78
CA ALA A 89 -13.76 3.40 -13.42
C ALA A 89 -15.02 3.58 -12.54
N PRO A 90 -14.93 4.27 -11.38
CA PRO A 90 -16.00 4.25 -10.38
C PRO A 90 -17.26 5.02 -10.79
N TYR A 91 -17.16 6.00 -11.69
CA TYR A 91 -18.26 6.90 -12.04
C TYR A 91 -18.89 6.59 -13.41
N TRP A 92 -18.76 5.36 -13.89
CA TRP A 92 -19.26 4.94 -15.19
C TRP A 92 -20.36 3.89 -15.04
N TRP A 93 -21.49 4.13 -15.71
CA TRP A 93 -22.72 3.36 -15.58
C TRP A 93 -23.21 2.87 -16.95
N PRO A 94 -23.94 1.74 -17.03
CA PRO A 94 -24.59 1.32 -18.27
C PRO A 94 -25.48 2.44 -18.83
N ASP A 95 -25.44 2.67 -20.15
CA ASP A 95 -26.32 3.66 -20.80
C ASP A 95 -27.76 3.10 -20.90
N PRO A 96 -28.75 3.68 -20.18
CA PRO A 96 -30.13 3.17 -20.21
C PRO A 96 -30.81 3.32 -21.58
N ARG A 97 -30.21 4.07 -22.51
CA ARG A 97 -30.74 4.27 -23.88
C ARG A 97 -30.26 3.19 -24.85
N ARG A 98 -29.38 2.27 -24.42
CA ARG A 98 -28.77 1.23 -25.25
C ARG A 98 -29.22 -0.15 -24.77
N PRO A 99 -29.65 -1.06 -25.66
CA PRO A 99 -30.15 -2.38 -25.26
C PRO A 99 -29.16 -3.22 -24.45
N ASP A 100 -27.86 -3.05 -24.70
CA ASP A 100 -26.76 -3.73 -24.03
C ASP A 100 -26.10 -2.86 -22.93
N GLY A 101 -26.59 -1.63 -22.74
CA GLY A 101 -26.02 -0.68 -21.79
C GLY A 101 -24.64 -0.14 -22.18
N LEU A 102 -24.16 -0.35 -23.41
CA LEU A 102 -22.82 0.05 -23.86
C LEU A 102 -22.86 1.16 -24.92
N PRO A 103 -21.82 2.01 -25.00
CA PRO A 103 -20.76 2.18 -24.01
C PRO A 103 -21.31 2.72 -22.68
N TYR A 104 -20.60 2.46 -21.58
CA TYR A 104 -20.96 3.11 -20.31
C TYR A 104 -20.87 4.63 -20.44
N ILE A 105 -21.70 5.34 -19.67
CA ILE A 105 -21.74 6.80 -19.59
C ILE A 105 -21.27 7.27 -18.20
N ARG A 106 -20.65 8.46 -18.17
CA ARG A 106 -20.14 9.06 -16.94
C ARG A 106 -21.26 9.73 -16.14
N ASP A 107 -21.37 9.40 -14.86
CA ASP A 107 -22.22 10.06 -13.87
C ASP A 107 -21.34 10.47 -12.68
N ASP A 108 -20.83 11.71 -12.73
CA ASP A 108 -19.76 12.16 -11.85
C ASP A 108 -20.18 12.21 -10.38
N GLY A 109 -19.30 11.77 -9.49
CA GLY A 109 -19.58 11.66 -8.05
C GLY A 109 -20.49 10.50 -7.65
N ARG A 110 -21.17 9.83 -8.60
CA ARG A 110 -22.05 8.69 -8.33
C ARG A 110 -21.32 7.38 -8.59
N VAL A 111 -20.84 6.75 -7.51
CA VAL A 111 -20.08 5.49 -7.60
C VAL A 111 -20.99 4.35 -8.06
N ASN A 112 -20.65 3.72 -9.17
CA ASN A 112 -21.22 2.45 -9.60
C ASN A 112 -20.70 1.32 -8.70
N PRO A 113 -21.54 0.64 -7.88
CA PRO A 113 -21.09 -0.44 -7.01
C PRO A 113 -20.46 -1.61 -7.77
N ALA A 114 -20.88 -1.84 -9.02
CA ALA A 114 -20.31 -2.90 -9.86
C ALA A 114 -18.83 -2.67 -10.17
N SER A 115 -18.34 -1.41 -10.11
CA SER A 115 -16.92 -1.11 -10.32
C SER A 115 -15.98 -1.77 -9.27
N ARG A 116 -16.55 -2.17 -8.13
CA ARG A 116 -15.83 -2.80 -7.01
C ARG A 116 -15.97 -4.33 -6.99
N GLN A 117 -16.73 -4.91 -7.90
CA GLN A 117 -17.03 -6.34 -7.90
C GLN A 117 -16.11 -7.08 -8.88
N GLY A 118 -15.49 -8.17 -8.41
CA GLY A 118 -14.65 -9.02 -9.26
C GLY A 118 -13.37 -8.36 -9.77
N THR A 119 -12.90 -7.27 -9.15
CA THR A 119 -11.70 -6.51 -9.51
C THR A 119 -10.70 -6.45 -8.35
N ASP A 120 -9.49 -5.94 -8.63
CA ASP A 120 -8.40 -5.88 -7.64
C ASP A 120 -8.47 -4.65 -6.72
N ARG A 121 -9.34 -3.68 -7.04
CA ARG A 121 -9.31 -2.34 -6.45
C ARG A 121 -9.38 -2.32 -4.92
N ALA A 122 -10.30 -3.08 -4.35
CA ALA A 122 -10.47 -3.13 -2.90
C ALA A 122 -9.29 -3.87 -2.26
N ALA A 123 -8.93 -5.03 -2.81
CA ALA A 123 -7.88 -5.89 -2.27
C ALA A 123 -6.49 -5.23 -2.29
N PHE A 124 -6.14 -4.50 -3.35
CA PHE A 124 -4.88 -3.75 -3.45
C PHE A 124 -4.80 -2.66 -2.39
N GLY A 125 -5.84 -1.84 -2.29
CA GLY A 125 -5.92 -0.74 -1.32
C GLY A 125 -5.87 -1.24 0.11
N ASP A 126 -6.63 -2.28 0.42
CA ASP A 126 -6.66 -2.95 1.72
C ASP A 126 -5.31 -3.55 2.09
N THR A 127 -4.59 -4.15 1.12
CA THR A 127 -3.25 -4.71 1.34
C THR A 127 -2.25 -3.62 1.68
N CYS A 128 -2.23 -2.52 0.93
CA CYS A 128 -1.34 -1.39 1.20
C CYS A 128 -1.61 -0.77 2.58
N ALA A 129 -2.88 -0.48 2.90
CA ALA A 129 -3.28 0.07 4.19
C ALA A 129 -2.95 -0.89 5.35
N ALA A 130 -3.19 -2.20 5.17
CA ALA A 130 -2.86 -3.18 6.20
C ALA A 130 -1.35 -3.25 6.50
N VAL A 131 -0.50 -3.20 5.47
CA VAL A 131 0.96 -3.20 5.64
C VAL A 131 1.42 -1.94 6.38
N GLU A 132 0.87 -0.78 6.05
CA GLU A 132 1.13 0.48 6.77
C GLU A 132 0.73 0.38 8.25
N THR A 133 -0.51 -0.01 8.53
CA THR A 133 -1.03 -0.16 9.90
C THR A 133 -0.20 -1.16 10.72
N LEU A 134 0.14 -2.31 10.14
CA LEU A 134 0.95 -3.33 10.80
C LEU A 134 2.40 -2.88 11.05
N GLY A 135 2.98 -2.09 10.13
CA GLY A 135 4.29 -1.47 10.31
C GLY A 135 4.31 -0.49 11.48
N LEU A 136 3.32 0.39 11.56
CA LEU A 136 3.14 1.30 12.71
C LEU A 136 2.94 0.51 14.02
N ALA A 137 2.14 -0.55 14.00
CA ALA A 137 1.89 -1.36 15.19
C ALA A 137 3.18 -2.06 15.67
N PHE A 138 3.97 -2.63 14.76
CA PHE A 138 5.29 -3.16 15.10
C PHE A 138 6.21 -2.07 15.67
N TRP A 139 6.26 -0.89 15.04
CA TRP A 139 7.09 0.22 15.52
C TRP A 139 6.79 0.61 16.98
N PHE A 140 5.51 0.77 17.33
CA PHE A 140 5.14 1.23 18.67
C PHE A 140 5.11 0.14 19.73
N THR A 141 4.89 -1.12 19.35
CA THR A 141 4.69 -2.21 20.33
C THR A 141 5.85 -3.19 20.41
N GLY A 142 6.68 -3.29 19.36
CA GLY A 142 7.69 -4.34 19.21
C GLY A 142 7.12 -5.74 18.97
N ASP A 143 5.80 -5.90 18.79
CA ASP A 143 5.18 -7.21 18.58
C ASP A 143 5.48 -7.74 17.17
N THR A 144 6.38 -8.73 17.12
CA THR A 144 6.84 -9.34 15.87
C THR A 144 5.74 -10.05 15.07
N ARG A 145 4.55 -10.31 15.65
CA ARG A 145 3.40 -10.84 14.89
C ARG A 145 2.96 -9.87 13.81
N TYR A 146 2.97 -8.56 14.08
CA TYR A 146 2.58 -7.55 13.09
C TYR A 146 3.58 -7.47 11.94
N ALA A 147 4.89 -7.49 12.25
CA ALA A 147 5.94 -7.51 11.23
C ALA A 147 5.85 -8.74 10.33
N ARG A 148 5.65 -9.94 10.91
CA ARG A 148 5.44 -11.18 10.13
C ARG A 148 4.23 -11.06 9.21
N LYS A 149 3.12 -10.49 9.70
CA LYS A 149 1.91 -10.33 8.89
C LYS A 149 2.13 -9.36 7.74
N ALA A 150 2.74 -8.19 7.99
CA ALA A 150 3.05 -7.21 6.96
C ALA A 150 3.95 -7.81 5.86
N ALA A 151 4.98 -8.56 6.26
CA ALA A 151 5.85 -9.26 5.33
C ALA A 151 5.09 -10.30 4.48
N THR A 152 4.21 -11.10 5.09
CA THR A 152 3.38 -12.08 4.37
C THR A 152 2.46 -11.40 3.36
N LEU A 153 1.75 -10.35 3.74
CA LEU A 153 0.86 -9.62 2.84
C LEU A 153 1.61 -9.05 1.63
N THR A 154 2.80 -8.50 1.88
CA THR A 154 3.65 -7.94 0.84
C THR A 154 4.19 -9.03 -0.10
N ARG A 155 4.66 -10.16 0.45
CA ARG A 155 5.14 -11.30 -0.36
C ARG A 155 4.05 -11.81 -1.30
N THR A 156 2.84 -12.05 -0.80
CA THR A 156 1.72 -12.55 -1.60
C THR A 156 1.34 -11.57 -2.71
N TRP A 157 1.26 -10.28 -2.42
CA TRP A 157 0.81 -9.33 -3.44
C TRP A 157 1.88 -8.99 -4.47
N PHE A 158 3.16 -8.88 -4.07
CA PHE A 158 4.20 -8.27 -4.92
C PHE A 158 5.32 -9.22 -5.35
N LEU A 159 5.62 -10.27 -4.58
CA LEU A 159 6.90 -10.98 -4.71
C LEU A 159 6.76 -12.43 -5.18
N ASP A 160 5.81 -13.17 -4.61
CA ASP A 160 5.62 -14.59 -4.90
C ASP A 160 5.14 -14.79 -6.35
N PRO A 161 5.92 -15.46 -7.23
CA PRO A 161 5.55 -15.65 -8.63
C PRO A 161 4.18 -16.30 -8.84
N ALA A 162 3.72 -17.11 -7.89
CA ALA A 162 2.42 -17.76 -7.98
C ALA A 162 1.24 -16.82 -7.69
N THR A 163 1.47 -15.62 -7.17
CA THR A 163 0.40 -14.69 -6.71
C THR A 163 0.65 -13.22 -7.02
N ARG A 164 1.87 -12.83 -7.42
CA ARG A 164 2.29 -11.43 -7.54
C ARG A 164 1.54 -10.66 -8.63
N MET A 165 1.35 -9.38 -8.39
CA MET A 165 0.93 -8.41 -9.38
C MET A 165 2.07 -8.08 -10.36
N ASN A 166 1.79 -7.99 -11.66
CA ASN A 166 2.73 -7.42 -12.62
C ASN A 166 2.93 -5.91 -12.33
N PRO A 167 4.15 -5.36 -12.46
CA PRO A 167 4.47 -3.99 -12.03
C PRO A 167 3.95 -2.92 -13.01
N HIS A 168 2.65 -2.92 -13.31
CA HIS A 168 1.98 -1.90 -14.11
C HIS A 168 0.49 -1.80 -13.81
N LEU A 169 -0.12 -0.68 -14.17
CA LEU A 169 -1.56 -0.41 -14.06
C LEU A 169 -2.23 -0.27 -15.45
N GLU A 170 -1.76 -1.05 -16.43
CA GLU A 170 -2.27 -1.01 -17.82
C GLU A 170 -3.78 -1.21 -17.93
N HIS A 171 -4.38 -1.96 -17.00
CA HIS A 171 -5.80 -2.29 -16.99
C HIS A 171 -6.58 -1.67 -15.81
N ALA A 172 -6.03 -0.60 -15.23
CA ALA A 172 -6.69 0.15 -14.18
C ALA A 172 -7.78 1.08 -14.73
N GLN A 173 -8.93 1.10 -14.04
CA GLN A 173 -10.11 1.89 -14.37
C GLN A 173 -10.58 1.78 -15.83
N ALA A 174 -10.61 0.55 -16.33
CA ALA A 174 -11.27 0.24 -17.60
C ALA A 174 -12.72 0.74 -17.61
N ILE A 175 -13.23 1.05 -18.80
CA ILE A 175 -14.61 1.50 -19.00
C ILE A 175 -15.26 0.58 -20.03
N PRO A 176 -16.29 -0.21 -19.64
CA PRO A 176 -16.99 -1.10 -20.55
C PRO A 176 -17.49 -0.38 -21.82
N GLY A 177 -17.14 -0.94 -22.97
CA GLY A 177 -17.46 -0.38 -24.29
C GLY A 177 -16.61 0.82 -24.73
N LEU A 178 -15.61 1.25 -23.95
CA LEU A 178 -14.77 2.41 -24.28
C LEU A 178 -13.27 2.15 -24.26
N ASN A 179 -12.73 1.54 -23.21
CA ASN A 179 -11.30 1.21 -23.12
C ASN A 179 -11.03 0.09 -22.12
N HIS A 180 -9.83 -0.47 -22.21
CA HIS A 180 -9.37 -1.56 -21.34
C HIS A 180 -8.52 -1.10 -20.15
N GLY A 181 -8.37 0.22 -19.96
CA GLY A 181 -7.51 0.86 -18.97
C GLY A 181 -7.20 2.31 -19.36
N ARG A 182 -6.77 3.12 -18.39
CA ARG A 182 -6.49 4.55 -18.59
C ARG A 182 -5.58 5.15 -17.51
N GLY A 183 -4.92 6.26 -17.84
CA GLY A 183 -4.02 6.99 -16.92
C GLY A 183 -4.66 7.29 -15.57
N ILE A 184 -5.93 7.70 -15.56
CA ILE A 184 -6.74 8.01 -14.36
C ILE A 184 -6.76 6.86 -13.33
N GLY A 185 -6.53 5.61 -13.76
CA GLY A 185 -6.40 4.46 -12.88
C GLY A 185 -5.16 4.48 -11.98
N ILE A 186 -4.11 5.22 -12.31
CA ILE A 186 -2.87 5.35 -11.53
C ILE A 186 -3.12 5.94 -10.14
N ILE A 187 -4.20 6.70 -9.94
CA ILE A 187 -4.58 7.19 -8.61
C ILE A 187 -4.86 6.06 -7.61
N GLU A 188 -5.07 4.83 -8.07
CA GLU A 188 -5.34 3.66 -7.23
C GLU A 188 -4.08 3.08 -6.58
N SER A 189 -2.90 3.34 -7.15
CA SER A 189 -1.61 2.90 -6.60
C SER A 189 -1.03 3.83 -5.54
N ARG A 190 -1.70 4.94 -5.19
CA ARG A 190 -1.22 5.90 -4.18
C ARG A 190 -0.90 5.27 -2.82
N GLY A 191 -1.53 4.14 -2.50
CA GLY A 191 -1.28 3.37 -1.29
C GLY A 191 0.14 2.79 -1.19
N LEU A 192 0.88 2.70 -2.30
CA LEU A 192 2.28 2.25 -2.30
C LEU A 192 3.17 3.11 -1.39
N ILE A 193 2.86 4.40 -1.24
CA ILE A 193 3.61 5.31 -0.37
C ILE A 193 3.53 4.82 1.09
N GLY A 194 2.31 4.59 1.59
CA GLY A 194 2.08 4.07 2.94
C GLY A 194 2.61 2.65 3.14
N LEU A 195 2.52 1.80 2.10
CA LEU A 195 3.12 0.46 2.13
C LEU A 195 4.64 0.52 2.33
N VAL A 196 5.35 1.38 1.60
CA VAL A 196 6.81 1.53 1.74
C VAL A 196 7.17 2.05 3.13
N ASP A 197 6.39 2.98 3.69
CA ASP A 197 6.59 3.45 5.06
C ASP A 197 6.39 2.33 6.08
N GLY A 198 5.30 1.56 5.95
CA GLY A 198 5.02 0.41 6.81
C GLY A 198 6.15 -0.61 6.82
N LEU A 199 6.73 -0.90 5.66
CA LEU A 199 7.87 -1.82 5.54
C LEU A 199 9.17 -1.23 6.08
N THR A 200 9.40 0.07 5.90
CA THR A 200 10.53 0.78 6.49
C THR A 200 10.52 0.68 8.02
N LEU A 201 9.33 0.71 8.62
CA LEU A 201 9.15 0.57 10.07
C LEU A 201 9.43 -0.84 10.60
N LEU A 202 9.54 -1.85 9.74
CA LEU A 202 9.91 -3.22 10.12
C LEU A 202 11.40 -3.39 10.40
N ALA A 203 12.21 -2.34 10.28
CA ALA A 203 13.64 -2.38 10.55
C ALA A 203 13.94 -3.03 11.92
N GLY A 204 14.91 -3.96 11.92
CA GLY A 204 15.27 -4.75 13.11
C GLY A 204 14.43 -6.01 13.31
N SER A 205 13.37 -6.25 12.51
CA SER A 205 12.65 -7.52 12.49
C SER A 205 13.30 -8.52 11.53
N ASP A 206 13.39 -9.79 11.94
CA ASP A 206 13.76 -10.90 11.05
C ASP A 206 12.65 -11.27 10.04
N ALA A 207 11.46 -10.66 10.17
CA ALA A 207 10.31 -10.97 9.32
C ALA A 207 10.44 -10.42 7.89
N TRP A 208 11.13 -9.29 7.72
CA TRP A 208 11.36 -8.62 6.44
C TRP A 208 12.84 -8.70 6.08
N THR A 209 13.19 -9.65 5.24
CA THR A 209 14.60 -10.01 4.98
C THR A 209 15.23 -9.07 3.94
N PRO A 210 16.57 -9.01 3.87
CA PRO A 210 17.25 -8.30 2.78
C PRO A 210 16.84 -8.78 1.38
N ALA A 211 16.50 -10.07 1.23
CA ALA A 211 16.03 -10.63 -0.02
C ALA A 211 14.63 -10.09 -0.38
N ASP A 212 13.72 -9.99 0.59
CA ASP A 212 12.39 -9.40 0.36
C ASP A 212 12.51 -7.92 -0.02
N ALA A 213 13.34 -7.16 0.71
CA ALA A 213 13.59 -5.75 0.42
C ALA A 213 14.17 -5.57 -0.99
N THR A 214 15.11 -6.43 -1.41
CA THR A 214 15.68 -6.40 -2.76
C THR A 214 14.64 -6.72 -3.82
N ALA A 215 13.81 -7.74 -3.60
CA ALA A 215 12.76 -8.12 -4.53
C ALA A 215 11.69 -7.04 -4.68
N LEU A 216 11.27 -6.42 -3.58
CA LEU A 216 10.32 -5.30 -3.63
C LEU A 216 10.92 -4.09 -4.33
N ARG A 217 12.17 -3.74 -4.06
CA ARG A 217 12.85 -2.62 -4.76
C ARG A 217 12.92 -2.86 -6.26
N ARG A 218 13.10 -4.11 -6.72
CA ARG A 218 13.02 -4.43 -8.16
C ARG A 218 11.62 -4.19 -8.70
N TRP A 219 10.58 -4.71 -8.02
CA TRP A 219 9.18 -4.48 -8.43
C TRP A 219 8.84 -2.98 -8.49
N LEU A 220 9.26 -2.20 -7.49
CA LEU A 220 9.04 -0.74 -7.46
C LEU A 220 9.80 -0.01 -8.57
N ALA A 221 11.01 -0.47 -8.91
CA ALA A 221 11.78 0.08 -10.03
C ALA A 221 11.08 -0.19 -11.37
N ASP A 222 10.67 -1.43 -11.61
CA ASP A 222 9.92 -1.82 -12.82
C ASP A 222 8.62 -1.01 -12.92
N TYR A 223 7.91 -0.83 -11.80
CA TYR A 223 6.68 -0.04 -11.74
C TYR A 223 6.94 1.45 -12.02
N LEU A 224 7.98 2.03 -11.43
CA LEU A 224 8.34 3.43 -11.65
C LEU A 224 8.76 3.69 -13.10
N ASP A 225 9.48 2.75 -13.72
CA ASP A 225 9.88 2.84 -15.12
C ASP A 225 8.64 2.75 -16.03
N TRP A 226 7.70 1.83 -15.78
CA TRP A 226 6.41 1.82 -16.48
C TRP A 226 5.63 3.12 -16.25
N LEU A 227 5.54 3.61 -15.02
CA LEU A 227 4.80 4.82 -14.64
C LEU A 227 5.32 6.08 -15.33
N THR A 228 6.62 6.14 -15.61
CA THR A 228 7.26 7.33 -16.20
C THR A 228 7.40 7.26 -17.72
N THR A 229 7.26 6.09 -18.33
CA THR A 229 7.47 5.89 -19.78
C THR A 229 6.21 5.43 -20.54
N SER A 230 5.26 4.77 -19.87
CA SER A 230 4.05 4.26 -20.50
C SER A 230 3.15 5.37 -21.04
N ARG A 231 2.22 5.00 -21.93
CA ARG A 231 1.18 5.93 -22.42
C ARG A 231 0.30 6.39 -21.25
N HIS A 232 -0.18 5.47 -20.42
CA HIS A 232 -1.03 5.79 -19.27
C HIS A 232 -0.33 6.64 -18.22
N GLY A 233 0.96 6.37 -17.95
CA GLY A 233 1.78 7.21 -17.10
C GLY A 233 1.87 8.66 -17.59
N ARG A 234 2.10 8.84 -18.89
CA ARG A 234 2.14 10.18 -19.52
C ARG A 234 0.78 10.87 -19.51
N ASP A 235 -0.31 10.13 -19.75
CA ASP A 235 -1.68 10.65 -19.68
C ASP A 235 -1.99 11.20 -18.26
N GLU A 236 -1.63 10.44 -17.22
CA GLU A 236 -1.85 10.85 -15.83
C GLU A 236 -0.94 12.02 -15.42
N ALA A 237 0.32 12.00 -15.85
CA ALA A 237 1.27 13.09 -15.60
C ALA A 237 0.77 14.43 -16.17
N ALA A 238 0.07 14.38 -17.32
CA ALA A 238 -0.48 15.55 -18.00
C ALA A 238 -1.79 16.07 -17.38
N ALA A 239 -2.37 15.36 -16.41
CA ALA A 239 -3.62 15.80 -15.80
C ALA A 239 -3.45 17.12 -15.00
N GLU A 240 -4.35 18.07 -15.21
CA GLU A 240 -4.31 19.41 -14.59
C GLU A 240 -5.10 19.49 -13.27
N ASN A 241 -5.50 18.34 -12.72
CA ASN A 241 -6.24 18.26 -11.46
C ASN A 241 -5.51 17.36 -10.44
N ASN A 242 -6.24 16.91 -9.42
CA ASN A 242 -5.70 16.03 -8.37
C ASN A 242 -4.96 14.78 -8.90
N HIS A 243 -5.30 14.28 -10.10
CA HIS A 243 -4.58 13.16 -10.72
C HIS A 243 -3.12 13.49 -10.98
N GLY A 244 -2.82 14.67 -11.54
CA GLY A 244 -1.44 15.10 -11.81
C GLY A 244 -0.64 15.31 -10.53
N SER A 245 -1.26 15.89 -9.50
CA SER A 245 -0.60 16.06 -8.19
C SER A 245 -0.32 14.71 -7.51
N TRP A 246 -1.25 13.75 -7.58
CA TRP A 246 -1.02 12.40 -7.07
C TRP A 246 -0.03 11.59 -7.90
N TYR A 247 0.05 11.83 -9.20
CA TYR A 247 1.11 11.29 -10.04
C TYR A 247 2.48 11.76 -9.53
N ASP A 248 2.65 13.07 -9.35
CA ASP A 248 3.92 13.64 -8.91
C ASP A 248 4.33 13.11 -7.53
N ALA A 249 3.37 13.04 -6.58
CA ALA A 249 3.61 12.49 -5.25
C ALA A 249 4.10 11.03 -5.29
N GLN A 250 3.49 10.20 -6.14
CA GLN A 250 3.90 8.80 -6.31
C GLN A 250 5.30 8.69 -6.92
N VAL A 251 5.57 9.41 -8.01
CA VAL A 251 6.90 9.36 -8.66
C VAL A 251 8.00 9.81 -7.71
N VAL A 252 7.80 10.91 -6.97
CA VAL A 252 8.77 11.40 -5.98
C VAL A 252 8.99 10.36 -4.88
N ALA A 253 7.91 9.85 -4.28
CA ALA A 253 8.01 8.89 -3.17
C ALA A 253 8.73 7.61 -3.58
N LEU A 254 8.40 7.06 -4.76
CA LEU A 254 9.04 5.85 -5.27
C LEU A 254 10.49 6.08 -5.69
N ALA A 255 10.80 7.23 -6.30
CA ALA A 255 12.17 7.60 -6.63
C ALA A 255 13.04 7.68 -5.37
N LEU A 256 12.56 8.33 -4.30
CA LEU A 256 13.28 8.39 -3.01
C LEU A 256 13.46 7.00 -2.39
N ALA A 257 12.43 6.14 -2.40
CA ALA A 257 12.53 4.77 -1.91
C ALA A 257 13.60 3.94 -2.65
N LEU A 258 13.82 4.25 -3.92
CA LEU A 258 14.81 3.60 -4.79
C LEU A 258 16.19 4.28 -4.75
N GLY A 259 16.34 5.41 -4.07
CA GLY A 259 17.57 6.21 -4.06
C GLY A 259 17.83 6.97 -5.36
N ARG A 260 16.78 7.25 -6.14
CA ARG A 260 16.81 8.06 -7.37
C ARG A 260 16.56 9.53 -7.03
N ASP A 261 17.39 10.09 -6.16
CA ASP A 261 17.19 11.42 -5.57
C ASP A 261 17.16 12.55 -6.61
N ASP A 262 17.93 12.41 -7.69
CA ASP A 262 17.95 13.38 -8.79
C ASP A 262 16.63 13.41 -9.57
N ASP A 263 16.01 12.24 -9.78
CA ASP A 263 14.70 12.15 -10.44
C ASP A 263 13.60 12.79 -9.57
N ALA A 264 13.62 12.49 -8.27
CA ALA A 264 12.72 13.11 -7.30
C ALA A 264 12.89 14.64 -7.27
N ARG A 265 14.13 15.12 -7.16
CA ARG A 265 14.46 16.54 -7.15
C ARG A 265 14.01 17.24 -8.43
N LYS A 266 14.30 16.65 -9.60
CA LYS A 266 13.92 17.21 -10.89
C LYS A 266 12.41 17.39 -10.99
N LEU A 267 11.63 16.41 -10.54
CA LEU A 267 10.18 16.52 -10.57
C LEU A 267 9.66 17.57 -9.57
N LEU A 268 10.14 17.56 -8.32
CA LEU A 268 9.74 18.53 -7.30
C LEU A 268 9.99 19.99 -7.74
N LEU A 269 11.11 20.28 -8.39
CA LEU A 269 11.42 21.61 -8.92
C LEU A 269 10.49 22.02 -10.07
N ALA A 270 9.91 21.06 -10.80
CA ALA A 270 8.96 21.32 -11.87
C ALA A 270 7.51 21.49 -11.38
N VAL A 271 7.17 21.04 -10.17
CA VAL A 271 5.79 21.07 -9.63
C VAL A 271 5.19 22.48 -9.65
N PRO A 272 5.86 23.55 -9.17
CA PRO A 272 5.26 24.89 -9.17
C PRO A 272 4.80 25.31 -10.56
N ALA A 273 5.62 25.12 -11.60
CA ALA A 273 5.27 25.50 -12.96
C ALA A 273 4.22 24.59 -13.63
N ARG A 274 4.06 23.35 -13.13
CA ARG A 274 3.14 22.35 -13.70
C ARG A 274 1.77 22.31 -13.03
N ARG A 275 1.67 22.75 -11.76
CA ARG A 275 0.52 22.47 -10.89
C ARG A 275 -0.05 23.70 -10.18
N ILE A 276 0.68 24.83 -10.13
CA ILE A 276 0.32 26.06 -9.40
C ILE A 276 0.31 27.24 -10.37
#